data_AF-A0A1E7N0E1-F1
#
_entry.id   AF-A0A1E7N0E1-F1
#
_cell.length_a   1.000
_cell.length_b   1.000
_cell.length_c   1.000
_cell.angle_alpha   90.00
_cell.angle_beta   90.00
_cell.angle_gamma   90.00
#
_symmetry.space_group_name_H-M   'P 1'
#
loop_
_entity.id
_entity.type
_entity.pdbx_description
1 polymer ?
#
loop_
_entity_poly.entity_id
_entity_poly.type
_entity_poly.pdbx_seq_one_letter_code
_entity_poly.pdbx_strand_id
1 'polypeptide(L)'
;MTLIDTADSYHWHADEVGHNEHLIARALAAYGHDADGVLVATKGGRGRPGDGSWTVDGDPRHLRRAARASAVRLGVEAIDLYQLHKPDPAVPFAESVGALRELAEAGTVRMVGLSNVDCEQIRTAREILGQYLVSVQNRFSPAHTATRDTLDLCTDLGLTFLPWSPLGGISLSAVDDPGSGAPRTDTPFHALARARGVSPQQVCLAWHLAQSPAVLPIPGARRPTSIRDSAAAAGLTLSAEELAGLRV
;
A
#
# COMPACT_ATOMS: atom_id res chain seq x y z
N MET A 1 -7.69 -0.96 13.17
CA MET A 1 -7.23 -1.00 11.76
C MET A 1 -7.98 -2.12 11.08
N THR A 2 -8.55 -1.85 9.91
CA THR A 2 -9.45 -2.77 9.19
C THR A 2 -8.96 -3.05 7.77
N LEU A 3 -7.76 -2.58 7.41
CA LEU A 3 -7.09 -2.88 6.14
C LEU A 3 -5.73 -3.52 6.46
N ILE A 4 -5.47 -4.67 5.84
CA ILE A 4 -4.16 -5.34 5.87
C ILE A 4 -3.64 -5.41 4.43
N ASP A 5 -2.48 -4.82 4.18
CA ASP A 5 -1.82 -4.84 2.87
C ASP A 5 -0.65 -5.85 2.87
N THR A 6 -0.63 -6.73 1.87
CA THR A 6 0.41 -7.75 1.65
C THR A 6 0.71 -7.88 0.16
N ALA A 7 1.56 -8.81 -0.25
CA ALA A 7 1.81 -9.20 -1.64
C ALA A 7 2.32 -10.65 -1.71
N ASP A 8 2.17 -11.28 -2.86
CA ASP A 8 2.72 -12.61 -3.14
C ASP A 8 4.26 -12.66 -3.01
N SER A 9 4.95 -11.55 -3.25
CA SER A 9 6.40 -11.40 -3.10
C SER A 9 6.87 -11.12 -1.67
N TYR A 10 5.97 -11.03 -0.68
CA TYR A 10 6.36 -10.82 0.72
C TYR A 10 6.61 -12.16 1.40
N HIS A 11 7.89 -12.52 1.45
CA HIS A 11 8.37 -13.79 2.00
C HIS A 11 9.31 -13.61 3.21
N TRP A 12 9.44 -14.66 4.03
CA TRP A 12 10.50 -14.72 5.05
C TRP A 12 11.80 -15.20 4.39
N HIS A 13 11.73 -16.31 3.64
CA HIS A 13 12.86 -16.90 2.94
C HIS A 13 12.71 -16.78 1.42
N ALA A 14 13.83 -16.68 0.70
CA ALA A 14 13.85 -16.31 -0.72
C ALA A 14 13.32 -17.40 -1.67
N ASP A 15 13.12 -18.61 -1.17
CA ASP A 15 12.49 -19.74 -1.84
C ASP A 15 10.97 -19.84 -1.59
N GLU A 16 10.39 -18.92 -0.82
CA GLU A 16 8.96 -18.88 -0.53
C GLU A 16 8.20 -17.89 -1.43
N VAL A 17 6.92 -18.19 -1.66
CA VAL A 17 5.96 -17.27 -2.30
C VAL A 17 4.73 -17.14 -1.41
N GLY A 18 4.36 -15.91 -1.08
CA GLY A 18 3.17 -15.57 -0.30
C GLY A 18 3.26 -16.01 1.17
N HIS A 19 4.44 -15.94 1.79
CA HIS A 19 4.58 -16.21 3.23
C HIS A 19 3.61 -15.36 4.06
N ASN A 20 3.59 -14.04 3.79
CA ASN A 20 2.72 -13.13 4.53
C ASN A 20 1.23 -13.41 4.30
N GLU A 21 0.84 -13.90 3.11
CA GLU A 21 -0.55 -14.29 2.86
C GLU A 21 -0.98 -15.45 3.77
N HIS A 22 -0.15 -16.48 3.90
CA HIS A 22 -0.41 -17.57 4.85
C HIS A 22 -0.42 -17.10 6.31
N LEU A 23 0.50 -16.20 6.67
CA LEU A 23 0.57 -15.64 8.02
C LEU A 23 -0.70 -14.86 8.36
N ILE A 24 -1.18 -14.02 7.43
CA ILE A 24 -2.41 -13.25 7.58
C ILE A 24 -3.62 -14.18 7.67
N ALA A 25 -3.73 -15.18 6.80
CA ALA A 25 -4.81 -16.16 6.86
C ALA A 25 -4.92 -16.84 8.23
N ARG A 26 -3.78 -17.31 8.76
CA ARG A 26 -3.69 -17.89 10.10
C ARG A 26 -4.06 -16.91 11.21
N ALA A 27 -3.63 -15.66 11.09
CA ALA A 27 -3.93 -14.62 12.08
C ALA A 27 -5.43 -14.27 12.10
N LEU A 28 -6.07 -14.15 10.94
CA LEU A 28 -7.51 -13.88 10.83
C LEU A 28 -8.35 -15.06 11.32
N ALA A 29 -7.96 -16.29 10.98
CA ALA A 29 -8.62 -17.49 11.49
C ALA A 29 -8.52 -17.59 13.03
N ALA A 30 -7.38 -17.19 13.61
CA ALA A 30 -7.21 -17.14 15.06
C ALA A 30 -7.98 -15.97 15.72
N TYR A 31 -8.24 -14.88 14.98
CA TYR A 31 -9.01 -13.72 15.45
C TYR A 31 -10.52 -13.99 15.46
N GLY A 32 -11.02 -14.88 14.60
CA GLY A 32 -12.42 -15.33 14.61
C GLY A 32 -13.39 -14.31 14.02
N HIS A 33 -14.62 -14.24 14.54
CA HIS A 33 -15.71 -13.39 14.01
C HIS A 33 -15.37 -11.89 13.99
N ASP A 34 -14.45 -11.43 14.83
CA ASP A 34 -13.99 -10.04 14.80
C ASP A 34 -13.23 -9.69 13.50
N ALA A 35 -12.88 -10.69 12.68
CA ALA A 35 -12.23 -10.52 11.38
C ALA A 35 -13.18 -10.11 10.24
N ASP A 36 -14.51 -10.21 10.40
CA ASP A 36 -15.48 -9.97 9.30
C ASP A 36 -15.40 -8.53 8.74
N GLY A 37 -14.88 -7.59 9.53
CA GLY A 37 -14.64 -6.20 9.13
C GLY A 37 -13.24 -5.91 8.59
N VAL A 38 -12.38 -6.93 8.41
CA VAL A 38 -10.99 -6.76 7.96
C VAL A 38 -10.87 -7.04 6.46
N LEU A 39 -10.50 -6.01 5.71
CA LEU A 39 -10.18 -6.10 4.28
C LEU A 39 -8.73 -6.54 4.11
N VAL A 40 -8.50 -7.58 3.29
CA VAL A 40 -7.14 -7.98 2.89
C VAL A 40 -6.86 -7.54 1.46
N ALA A 41 -5.85 -6.68 1.32
CA ALA A 41 -5.29 -6.28 0.04
C ALA A 41 -4.03 -7.08 -0.26
N THR A 42 -3.98 -7.78 -1.40
CA THR A 42 -2.75 -8.42 -1.89
C THR A 42 -2.40 -7.96 -3.29
N LYS A 43 -1.25 -8.38 -3.80
CA LYS A 43 -0.69 -7.93 -5.08
C LYS A 43 0.00 -9.07 -5.80
N GLY A 44 0.03 -8.98 -7.12
CA GLY A 44 0.87 -9.82 -7.96
C GLY A 44 1.51 -9.05 -9.12
N GLY A 45 2.33 -9.75 -9.89
CA GLY A 45 3.11 -9.18 -10.99
C GLY A 45 4.46 -8.61 -10.58
N ARG A 46 4.86 -8.78 -9.31
CA ARG A 46 6.23 -8.53 -8.85
C ARG A 46 6.70 -9.71 -8.04
N GLY A 47 7.83 -10.30 -8.44
CA GLY A 47 8.42 -11.46 -7.80
C GLY A 47 9.67 -11.09 -6.98
N ARG A 48 10.07 -12.02 -6.13
CA ARG A 48 11.29 -11.90 -5.34
C ARG A 48 11.96 -13.29 -5.22
N PRO A 49 12.79 -13.68 -6.19
CA PRO A 49 13.39 -15.01 -6.24
C PRO A 49 14.51 -15.19 -5.20
N GLY A 50 15.07 -16.40 -5.17
CA GLY A 50 16.07 -16.89 -4.21
C GLY A 50 17.31 -16.00 -3.96
N ASP A 51 17.62 -15.11 -4.89
CA ASP A 51 18.75 -14.16 -4.79
C ASP A 51 18.36 -12.83 -4.13
N GLY A 52 17.09 -12.67 -3.75
CA GLY A 52 16.53 -11.48 -3.10
C GLY A 52 16.29 -10.29 -4.03
N SER A 53 16.55 -10.44 -5.34
CA SER A 53 16.28 -9.42 -6.35
C SER A 53 14.78 -9.18 -6.53
N TRP A 54 14.41 -8.09 -7.20
CA TRP A 54 13.02 -7.82 -7.56
C TRP A 54 12.80 -8.07 -9.05
N THR A 55 11.78 -8.86 -9.39
CA THR A 55 11.37 -9.11 -10.78
C THR A 55 9.98 -8.52 -11.03
N VAL A 56 9.65 -8.27 -12.29
CA VAL A 56 8.31 -7.84 -12.71
C VAL A 56 7.83 -8.80 -13.80
N ASP A 57 6.57 -9.22 -13.72
CA ASP A 57 5.92 -10.09 -14.70
C ASP A 57 4.45 -9.66 -14.82
N GLY A 58 4.20 -8.80 -15.80
CA GLY A 58 2.87 -8.26 -16.10
C GLY A 58 2.08 -9.13 -17.07
N ASP A 59 2.57 -10.32 -17.46
CA ASP A 59 1.89 -11.18 -18.43
C ASP A 59 0.47 -11.52 -17.91
N PRO A 60 -0.58 -11.34 -18.72
CA PRO A 60 -1.95 -11.63 -18.31
C PRO A 60 -2.14 -13.05 -17.72
N ARG A 61 -1.44 -14.06 -18.25
CA ARG A 61 -1.49 -15.44 -17.74
C ARG A 61 -0.79 -15.55 -16.39
N HIS A 62 0.30 -14.82 -16.17
CA HIS A 62 0.94 -14.73 -14.87
C HIS A 62 -0.01 -14.12 -13.84
N LEU A 63 -0.57 -12.94 -14.12
CA LEU A 63 -1.44 -12.22 -13.19
C LEU A 63 -2.65 -13.05 -12.76
N ARG A 64 -3.29 -13.76 -13.70
CA ARG A 64 -4.40 -14.68 -13.40
C ARG A 64 -3.97 -15.84 -12.49
N ARG A 65 -2.81 -16.45 -12.76
CA ARG A 65 -2.27 -17.54 -11.94
C ARG A 65 -1.91 -17.06 -10.54
N ALA A 66 -1.25 -15.90 -10.44
CA ALA A 66 -0.83 -15.30 -9.18
C ALA A 66 -2.04 -14.99 -8.28
N ALA A 67 -3.10 -14.34 -8.82
CA ALA A 67 -4.32 -14.04 -8.08
C ALA A 67 -5.00 -15.31 -7.53
N ARG A 68 -5.17 -16.35 -8.34
CA ARG A 68 -5.76 -17.62 -7.90
C ARG A 68 -4.92 -18.29 -6.81
N ALA A 69 -3.60 -18.26 -6.95
CA ALA A 69 -2.70 -18.80 -5.94
C ALA A 69 -2.75 -17.99 -4.63
N SER A 70 -2.84 -16.66 -4.70
CA SER A 70 -3.05 -15.80 -3.55
C SER A 70 -4.37 -16.10 -2.83
N ALA A 71 -5.47 -16.30 -3.56
CA ALA A 71 -6.76 -16.67 -2.98
C ALA A 71 -6.68 -17.99 -2.18
N VAL A 72 -5.99 -18.99 -2.73
CA VAL A 72 -5.72 -20.26 -2.04
C VAL A 72 -4.90 -20.06 -0.76
N ARG A 73 -3.80 -19.28 -0.81
CA ARG A 73 -2.96 -19.02 0.37
C ARG A 73 -3.67 -18.23 1.46
N LEU A 74 -4.54 -17.30 1.06
CA LEU A 74 -5.39 -16.53 1.95
C LEU A 74 -6.57 -17.34 2.50
N GLY A 75 -6.90 -18.48 1.88
CA GLY A 75 -8.04 -19.31 2.26
C GLY A 75 -9.39 -18.68 1.95
N VAL A 76 -9.49 -17.88 0.88
CA VAL A 76 -10.69 -17.13 0.51
C VAL A 76 -11.18 -17.52 -0.88
N GLU A 77 -12.50 -17.45 -1.08
CA GLU A 77 -13.10 -17.64 -2.43
C GLU A 77 -12.84 -16.45 -3.35
N ALA A 78 -12.82 -15.24 -2.77
CA ALA A 78 -12.55 -14.00 -3.48
C ALA A 78 -11.65 -13.09 -2.63
N ILE A 79 -10.62 -12.54 -3.24
CA ILE A 79 -9.74 -11.54 -2.63
C ILE A 79 -10.47 -10.19 -2.57
N ASP A 80 -10.43 -9.49 -1.44
CA ASP A 80 -11.13 -8.21 -1.32
C ASP A 80 -10.55 -7.14 -2.24
N LEU A 81 -9.23 -6.93 -2.18
CA LEU A 81 -8.51 -6.02 -3.06
C LEU A 81 -7.28 -6.70 -3.65
N TYR A 82 -7.23 -6.82 -4.98
CA TYR A 82 -6.06 -7.33 -5.69
C TYR A 82 -5.42 -6.21 -6.51
N GLN A 83 -4.11 -6.01 -6.36
CA GLN A 83 -3.41 -4.90 -7.01
C GLN A 83 -2.36 -5.39 -7.99
N LEU A 84 -2.23 -4.70 -9.14
CA LEU A 84 -1.04 -4.84 -9.97
C LEU A 84 0.13 -4.18 -9.23
N HIS A 85 1.11 -4.97 -8.81
CA HIS A 85 2.17 -4.52 -7.91
C HIS A 85 3.13 -3.52 -8.60
N LYS A 86 3.37 -3.67 -9.89
CA LYS A 86 4.15 -2.73 -10.72
C LYS A 86 3.85 -2.97 -12.20
N PRO A 87 3.70 -1.92 -13.02
CA PRO A 87 3.65 -2.07 -14.47
C PRO A 87 4.91 -2.76 -15.01
N ASP A 88 4.71 -3.72 -15.90
CA ASP A 88 5.78 -4.39 -16.62
C ASP A 88 6.11 -3.62 -17.90
N PRO A 89 7.33 -3.09 -18.07
CA PRO A 89 7.70 -2.40 -19.31
C PRO A 89 7.73 -3.31 -20.54
N ALA A 90 7.78 -4.64 -20.37
CA ALA A 90 7.79 -5.60 -21.47
C ALA A 90 6.38 -6.03 -21.92
N VAL A 91 5.33 -5.65 -21.20
CA VAL A 91 3.94 -6.03 -21.50
C VAL A 91 3.11 -4.75 -21.69
N PRO A 92 2.31 -4.62 -22.77
CA PRO A 92 1.41 -3.49 -22.91
C PRO A 92 0.51 -3.35 -21.68
N PHE A 93 0.55 -2.18 -21.03
CA PHE A 93 -0.13 -1.96 -19.75
C PHE A 93 -1.63 -2.34 -19.79
N ALA A 94 -2.31 -2.03 -20.90
CA ALA A 94 -3.72 -2.36 -21.10
C ALA A 94 -3.99 -3.88 -21.08
N GLU A 95 -3.06 -4.73 -21.52
CA GLU A 95 -3.21 -6.18 -21.46
C GLU A 95 -3.15 -6.68 -20.01
N SER A 96 -2.19 -6.19 -19.22
CA SER A 96 -2.09 -6.50 -17.78
C SER A 96 -3.36 -6.08 -17.04
N VAL A 97 -3.87 -4.87 -17.31
CA VAL A 97 -5.11 -4.37 -16.69
C VAL A 97 -6.35 -5.16 -17.16
N GLY A 98 -6.39 -5.55 -18.43
CA GLY A 98 -7.44 -6.44 -18.95
C GLY A 98 -7.52 -7.77 -18.19
N ALA A 99 -6.37 -8.34 -17.81
CA ALA A 99 -6.34 -9.54 -16.96
C ALA A 99 -6.96 -9.31 -15.57
N LEU A 100 -6.76 -8.12 -14.99
CA LEU A 100 -7.39 -7.76 -13.71
C LEU A 100 -8.91 -7.58 -13.86
N ARG A 101 -9.36 -7.04 -15.00
CA ARG A 101 -10.78 -6.92 -15.33
C ARG A 101 -11.45 -8.30 -15.39
N GLU A 102 -10.83 -9.24 -16.10
CA GLU A 102 -11.32 -10.63 -16.18
C GLU A 102 -11.40 -11.31 -14.80
N LEU A 103 -10.39 -11.09 -13.94
CA LEU A 103 -10.40 -11.61 -12.57
C LEU A 103 -11.55 -11.05 -11.73
N ALA A 104 -11.86 -9.76 -11.89
CA ALA A 104 -12.96 -9.11 -11.20
C ALA A 104 -14.33 -9.59 -11.69
N GLU A 105 -14.51 -9.69 -13.02
CA GLU A 105 -15.74 -10.22 -13.62
C GLU A 105 -15.98 -11.70 -13.29
N ALA A 106 -14.90 -12.49 -13.16
CA ALA A 106 -14.98 -13.87 -12.71
C ALA A 106 -15.21 -14.02 -11.19
N GLY A 107 -15.25 -12.92 -10.43
CA GLY A 107 -15.43 -12.92 -8.98
C GLY A 107 -14.23 -13.45 -8.19
N THR A 108 -13.07 -13.67 -8.83
CA THR A 108 -11.83 -14.07 -8.13
C THR A 108 -11.30 -12.95 -7.24
N VAL A 109 -11.56 -11.69 -7.61
CA VAL A 109 -11.23 -10.50 -6.84
C VAL A 109 -12.45 -9.59 -6.79
N ARG A 110 -12.71 -8.92 -5.66
CA ARG A 110 -13.85 -8.00 -5.51
C ARG A 110 -13.53 -6.61 -6.03
N MET A 111 -12.32 -6.14 -5.75
CA MET A 111 -11.84 -4.82 -6.14
C MET A 111 -10.41 -4.90 -6.70
N VAL A 112 -10.08 -3.93 -7.54
CA VAL A 112 -8.79 -3.80 -8.20
C VAL A 112 -8.10 -2.51 -7.80
N GLY A 113 -6.81 -2.60 -7.52
CA GLY A 113 -5.93 -1.45 -7.33
C GLY A 113 -4.70 -1.51 -8.24
N LEU A 114 -3.97 -0.41 -8.29
CA LEU A 114 -2.72 -0.30 -9.06
C LEU A 114 -1.62 0.20 -8.16
N SER A 115 -0.37 -0.17 -8.44
CA SER A 115 0.77 0.35 -7.69
C SER A 115 1.90 0.74 -8.62
N ASN A 116 2.57 1.85 -8.30
CA ASN A 116 3.69 2.41 -9.05
C ASN A 116 3.28 2.82 -10.48
N VAL A 117 2.15 3.52 -10.58
CA VAL A 117 1.57 4.00 -11.84
C VAL A 117 1.59 5.52 -11.94
N ASP A 118 1.64 6.06 -13.15
CA ASP A 118 1.48 7.49 -13.42
C ASP A 118 0.02 7.88 -13.72
N CYS A 119 -0.22 9.17 -13.96
CA CYS A 119 -1.56 9.69 -14.26
C CYS A 119 -2.16 9.17 -15.57
N GLU A 120 -1.34 8.82 -16.57
CA GLU A 120 -1.83 8.28 -17.84
C GLU A 120 -2.31 6.84 -17.66
N GLN A 121 -1.50 6.03 -16.98
CA GLN A 121 -1.83 4.66 -16.62
C GLN A 121 -3.08 4.58 -15.74
N ILE A 122 -3.27 5.51 -14.79
CA ILE A 122 -4.50 5.58 -13.99
C ILE A 122 -5.73 5.81 -14.86
N ARG A 123 -5.66 6.73 -15.84
CA ARG A 123 -6.79 7.01 -16.75
C ARG A 123 -7.10 5.83 -17.66
N THR A 124 -6.08 5.24 -18.29
CA THR A 124 -6.22 4.02 -19.10
C THR A 124 -6.86 2.89 -18.29
N ALA A 125 -6.41 2.68 -17.06
CA ALA A 125 -6.96 1.64 -16.21
C ALA A 125 -8.40 1.93 -15.79
N ARG A 126 -8.76 3.20 -15.56
CA ARG A 126 -10.14 3.60 -15.25
C ARG A 126 -11.09 3.29 -16.40
N GLU A 127 -10.67 3.50 -17.64
CA GLU A 127 -11.45 3.14 -18.83
C GLU A 127 -11.72 1.63 -18.92
N ILE A 128 -10.70 0.81 -18.64
CA ILE A 128 -10.80 -0.66 -18.73
C ILE A 128 -11.55 -1.26 -17.54
N LEU A 129 -11.24 -0.82 -16.31
CA LEU A 129 -11.75 -1.41 -15.07
C LEU A 129 -13.09 -0.82 -14.64
N GLY A 130 -13.39 0.42 -15.00
CA GLY A 130 -14.58 1.14 -14.55
C GLY A 130 -14.70 1.14 -13.02
N GLN A 131 -15.82 0.59 -12.53
CA GLN A 131 -16.12 0.51 -11.09
C GLN A 131 -15.20 -0.42 -10.29
N TYR A 132 -14.48 -1.33 -10.93
CA TYR A 132 -13.58 -2.24 -10.21
C TYR A 132 -12.31 -1.54 -9.72
N LEU A 133 -11.88 -0.44 -10.36
CA LEU A 133 -10.73 0.32 -9.89
C LEU A 133 -11.13 1.17 -8.68
N VAL A 134 -10.53 0.87 -7.52
CA VAL A 134 -10.83 1.55 -6.25
C VAL A 134 -9.63 2.26 -5.62
N SER A 135 -8.40 1.88 -5.97
CA SER A 135 -7.21 2.42 -5.32
C SER A 135 -5.96 2.52 -6.20
N VAL A 136 -5.08 3.45 -5.82
CA VAL A 136 -3.72 3.57 -6.33
C VAL A 136 -2.74 3.62 -5.16
N GLN A 137 -1.71 2.78 -5.19
CA GLN A 137 -0.69 2.66 -4.17
C GLN A 137 0.67 3.11 -4.71
N ASN A 138 1.03 4.37 -4.48
CA ASN A 138 2.29 4.98 -4.91
C ASN A 138 3.16 5.42 -3.73
N ARG A 139 4.45 5.62 -3.98
CA ARG A 139 5.36 6.16 -2.97
C ARG A 139 4.95 7.58 -2.68
N PHE A 140 4.71 7.93 -1.43
CA PHE A 140 4.44 9.31 -1.05
C PHE A 140 4.81 9.49 0.42
N SER A 141 5.55 10.56 0.73
CA SER A 141 5.97 10.90 2.10
C SER A 141 6.43 12.35 2.15
N PRO A 142 6.66 12.93 3.34
CA PRO A 142 7.27 14.25 3.47
C PRO A 142 8.61 14.40 2.71
N ALA A 143 9.41 13.33 2.59
CA ALA A 143 10.66 13.33 1.80
C ALA A 143 10.48 12.95 0.32
N HIS A 144 9.28 12.56 -0.11
CA HIS A 144 9.02 12.12 -1.48
C HIS A 144 7.61 12.53 -1.92
N THR A 145 7.50 13.71 -2.52
CA THR A 145 6.23 14.30 -2.96
C THR A 145 6.03 14.26 -4.49
N ALA A 146 6.93 13.58 -5.22
CA ALA A 146 6.94 13.55 -6.68
C ALA A 146 5.66 12.97 -7.32
N THR A 147 4.92 12.16 -6.57
CA THR A 147 3.66 11.51 -6.98
C THR A 147 2.41 12.30 -6.55
N ARG A 148 2.56 13.57 -6.17
CA ARG A 148 1.45 14.44 -5.77
C ARG A 148 0.37 14.55 -6.85
N ASP A 149 0.78 14.59 -8.12
CA ASP A 149 -0.11 14.58 -9.27
C ASP A 149 -1.04 13.36 -9.29
N THR A 150 -0.53 12.17 -8.99
CA THR A 150 -1.33 10.95 -8.90
C THR A 150 -2.28 10.95 -7.71
N LEU A 151 -1.89 11.57 -6.59
CA LEU A 151 -2.78 11.78 -5.43
C LEU A 151 -3.93 12.73 -5.77
N ASP A 152 -3.62 13.85 -6.44
CA ASP A 152 -4.63 14.83 -6.84
C ASP A 152 -5.61 14.18 -7.84
N LEU A 153 -5.10 13.45 -8.83
CA LEU A 153 -5.94 12.69 -9.76
C LEU A 153 -6.81 11.64 -9.06
N CYS A 154 -6.27 10.93 -8.07
CA CYS A 154 -7.07 9.98 -7.28
C CYS A 154 -8.19 10.69 -6.52
N THR A 155 -7.92 11.89 -5.99
CA THR A 155 -8.92 12.73 -5.33
C THR A 155 -10.05 13.08 -6.30
N ASP A 156 -9.71 13.56 -7.50
CA ASP A 156 -10.68 13.95 -8.53
C ASP A 156 -11.52 12.77 -9.03
N LEU A 157 -10.93 11.58 -9.13
CA LEU A 157 -11.58 10.37 -9.62
C LEU A 157 -12.33 9.58 -8.52
N GLY A 158 -12.22 10.00 -7.25
CA GLY A 158 -12.79 9.28 -6.11
C GLY A 158 -12.11 7.93 -5.84
N LEU A 159 -10.81 7.80 -6.15
CA LEU A 159 -9.99 6.63 -5.86
C LEU A 159 -9.25 6.81 -4.53
N THR A 160 -9.10 5.73 -3.76
CA THR A 160 -8.27 5.76 -2.55
C THR A 160 -6.80 5.78 -2.93
N PHE A 161 -6.04 6.75 -2.43
CA PHE A 161 -4.60 6.82 -2.57
C PHE A 161 -3.92 6.18 -1.35
N LEU A 162 -3.08 5.17 -1.57
CA LEU A 162 -2.38 4.39 -0.54
C LEU A 162 -0.87 4.73 -0.54
N PRO A 163 -0.39 5.71 0.25
CA PRO A 163 1.03 5.99 0.38
C PRO A 163 1.82 4.80 0.92
N TRP A 164 2.74 4.25 0.11
CA TRP A 164 3.77 3.33 0.62
C TRP A 164 5.06 4.10 1.01
N SER A 165 5.83 3.54 1.95
CA SER A 165 6.91 4.25 2.67
C SER A 165 6.46 5.57 3.31
N PRO A 166 5.31 5.64 4.02
CA PRO A 166 4.72 6.92 4.44
C PRO A 166 5.59 7.71 5.43
N LEU A 167 6.52 7.07 6.15
CA LEU A 167 7.36 7.70 7.17
C LEU A 167 8.65 8.33 6.62
N GLY A 168 8.83 8.35 5.30
CA GLY A 168 9.99 8.99 4.66
C GLY A 168 10.16 10.45 5.11
N GLY A 169 11.36 10.79 5.58
CA GLY A 169 11.68 12.11 6.12
C GLY A 169 11.65 12.22 7.65
N ILE A 170 11.10 11.22 8.36
CA ILE A 170 11.16 11.14 9.83
C ILE A 170 11.77 9.83 10.35
N SER A 171 11.75 8.79 9.52
CA SER A 171 12.38 7.51 9.78
C SER A 171 12.87 6.94 8.46
N LEU A 172 13.86 6.08 8.53
CA LEU A 172 14.36 5.38 7.36
C LEU A 172 13.38 4.24 7.01
N SER A 173 12.96 4.18 5.75
CA SER A 173 12.25 2.99 5.27
C SER A 173 13.26 1.86 5.11
N ALA A 174 13.02 0.73 5.76
CA ALA A 174 13.84 -0.48 5.61
C ALA A 174 13.84 -1.02 4.15
N VAL A 175 12.90 -0.57 3.31
CA VAL A 175 12.79 -0.97 1.90
C VAL A 175 13.66 -0.11 0.99
N ASP A 176 13.86 1.17 1.33
CA ASP A 176 14.44 2.15 0.41
C ASP A 176 15.94 2.40 0.64
N ASP A 177 16.47 2.17 1.84
CA ASP A 177 17.86 2.55 2.11
C ASP A 177 18.49 1.77 3.28
N PRO A 178 19.12 0.60 3.02
CA PRO A 178 19.86 -0.17 4.02
C PRO A 178 21.13 0.52 4.56
N GLY A 179 21.52 1.70 4.04
CA GLY A 179 22.78 2.38 4.34
C GLY A 179 22.65 3.84 4.82
N SER A 180 21.46 4.43 4.82
CA SER A 180 21.24 5.76 5.39
C SER A 180 21.48 5.74 6.92
N GLY A 181 22.13 6.79 7.41
CA GLY A 181 22.67 6.89 8.78
C GLY A 181 21.63 6.89 9.90
N ALA A 182 21.96 7.50 11.05
CA ALA A 182 21.04 7.51 12.18
C ALA A 182 19.68 8.18 11.82
N PRO A 183 18.54 7.69 12.35
CA PRO A 183 17.25 8.34 12.16
C PRO A 183 17.32 9.81 12.56
N ARG A 184 16.82 10.72 11.73
CA ARG A 184 16.76 12.14 12.07
C ARG A 184 15.75 12.36 13.18
N THR A 185 16.19 12.78 14.36
CA THR A 185 15.33 13.05 15.53
C THR A 185 15.02 14.53 15.74
N ASP A 186 15.48 15.38 14.83
CA ASP A 186 15.48 16.85 14.91
C ASP A 186 14.57 17.51 13.86
N THR A 187 13.72 16.72 13.17
CA THR A 187 12.83 17.25 12.14
C THR A 187 11.67 18.05 12.72
N PRO A 188 10.98 18.90 11.92
CA PRO A 188 9.78 19.60 12.37
C PRO A 188 8.70 18.67 12.93
N PHE A 189 8.60 17.44 12.38
CA PHE A 189 7.71 16.39 12.91
C PHE A 189 8.07 15.99 14.33
N HIS A 190 9.36 15.85 14.66
CA HIS A 190 9.80 15.53 16.02
C HIS A 190 9.56 16.69 16.98
N ALA A 191 9.77 17.93 16.54
CA ALA A 191 9.50 19.12 17.33
C ALA A 191 8.00 19.24 17.68
N LEU A 192 7.13 19.08 16.68
CA LEU A 192 5.69 19.11 16.88
C LEU A 192 5.21 17.94 17.75
N ALA A 193 5.73 16.74 17.53
CA ALA A 193 5.42 15.56 18.34
C ALA A 193 5.72 15.79 19.83
N ARG A 194 6.88 16.38 20.15
CA ARG A 194 7.22 16.78 21.54
C ARG A 194 6.24 17.79 22.09
N ALA A 195 5.89 18.82 21.31
CA ALA A 195 4.95 19.86 21.75
C ALA A 195 3.53 19.31 22.00
N ARG A 196 3.11 18.30 21.23
CA ARG A 196 1.80 17.67 21.31
C ARG A 196 1.75 16.45 22.24
N GLY A 197 2.89 15.99 22.77
CA GLY A 197 2.97 14.81 23.63
C GLY A 197 2.61 13.49 22.92
N VAL A 198 2.86 13.42 21.60
CA VAL A 198 2.54 12.28 20.71
C VAL A 198 3.81 11.78 20.04
N SER A 199 3.75 10.67 19.31
CA SER A 199 4.90 10.20 18.55
C SER A 199 5.11 10.99 17.23
N PRO A 200 6.35 11.08 16.71
CA PRO A 200 6.60 11.63 15.36
C PRO A 200 5.85 10.86 14.27
N GLN A 201 5.63 9.56 14.48
CA GLN A 201 4.87 8.70 13.57
C GLN A 201 3.39 9.12 13.51
N GLN A 202 2.78 9.46 14.65
CA GLN A 202 1.42 10.00 14.67
C GLN A 202 1.31 11.33 13.91
N VAL A 203 2.26 12.24 14.12
CA VAL A 203 2.28 13.54 13.38
C VAL A 203 2.44 13.32 11.88
N CYS A 204 3.34 12.44 11.46
CA CYS A 204 3.56 12.16 10.05
C CYS A 204 2.34 11.52 9.37
N LEU A 205 1.69 10.56 10.04
CA LEU A 205 0.47 9.96 9.50
C LEU A 205 -0.71 10.93 9.50
N ALA A 206 -0.84 11.81 10.51
CA ALA A 206 -1.83 12.88 10.50
C ALA A 206 -1.58 13.90 9.37
N TRP A 207 -0.31 14.18 9.05
CA TRP A 207 0.06 14.99 7.89
C TRP A 207 -0.42 14.36 6.58
N HIS A 208 -0.29 13.03 6.41
CA HIS A 208 -0.84 12.31 5.24
C HIS A 208 -2.36 12.46 5.14
N LEU A 209 -3.07 12.22 6.25
CA LEU A 209 -4.54 12.34 6.31
C LEU A 209 -5.03 13.76 6.01
N ALA A 210 -4.21 14.78 6.26
CA ALA A 210 -4.51 16.17 5.93
C ALA A 210 -4.28 16.54 4.46
N GLN A 211 -3.62 15.70 3.65
CA GLN A 211 -3.32 16.03 2.25
C GLN A 211 -4.54 15.96 1.34
N SER A 212 -5.40 14.97 1.55
CA SER A 212 -6.63 14.76 0.80
C SER A 212 -7.51 13.72 1.51
N PRO A 213 -8.85 13.83 1.41
CA PRO A 213 -9.76 12.79 1.90
C PRO A 213 -9.58 11.43 1.22
N ALA A 214 -8.89 11.38 0.07
CA ALA A 214 -8.58 10.14 -0.63
C ALA A 214 -7.42 9.36 0.00
N VAL A 215 -6.65 9.96 0.92
CA VAL A 215 -5.38 9.39 1.41
C VAL A 215 -5.61 8.44 2.57
N LEU A 216 -5.10 7.21 2.44
CA LEU A 216 -5.05 6.20 3.49
C LEU A 216 -3.63 5.62 3.58
N PRO A 217 -2.74 6.14 4.45
CA PRO A 217 -1.36 5.68 4.55
C PRO A 217 -1.28 4.26 5.10
N ILE A 218 -0.31 3.47 4.61
CA ILE A 218 -0.11 2.07 5.00
C ILE A 218 1.24 1.88 5.74
N PRO A 219 1.36 2.34 7.01
CA PRO A 219 2.58 2.18 7.78
C PRO A 219 2.84 0.71 8.12
N GLY A 220 4.06 0.24 7.85
CA GLY A 220 4.52 -1.07 8.33
C GLY A 220 4.87 -1.06 9.82
N ALA A 221 4.62 -2.16 10.52
CA ALA A 221 5.00 -2.33 11.92
C ALA A 221 5.43 -3.76 12.22
N ARG A 222 6.44 -3.92 13.09
CA ARG A 222 6.92 -5.21 13.61
C ARG A 222 6.53 -5.47 15.08
N ARG A 223 5.87 -4.50 15.72
CA ARG A 223 5.49 -4.54 17.14
C ARG A 223 4.06 -4.07 17.31
N PRO A 224 3.25 -4.73 18.16
CA PRO A 224 1.89 -4.28 18.47
C PRO A 224 1.82 -2.83 18.99
N THR A 225 2.82 -2.39 19.75
CA THR A 225 2.89 -1.01 20.24
C THR A 225 3.02 0.01 19.10
N SER A 226 3.86 -0.27 18.10
CA SER A 226 4.07 0.63 16.95
C SER A 226 2.84 0.76 16.04
N ILE A 227 2.07 -0.32 15.86
CA ILE A 227 0.85 -0.25 15.04
C ILE A 227 -0.31 0.45 15.77
N ARG A 228 -0.43 0.24 17.10
CA ARG A 228 -1.40 0.99 17.93
C ARG A 228 -1.11 2.49 17.94
N ASP A 229 0.17 2.84 18.03
CA ASP A 229 0.62 4.23 17.92
C ASP A 229 0.27 4.85 16.55
N SER A 230 0.55 4.13 15.46
CA SER A 230 0.13 4.55 14.10
C SER A 230 -1.38 4.78 14.00
N ALA A 231 -2.19 3.86 14.53
CA ALA A 231 -3.64 3.93 14.44
C ALA A 231 -4.20 5.16 15.17
N ALA A 232 -3.56 5.60 16.26
CA ALA A 232 -3.98 6.78 16.99
C ALA A 232 -3.78 8.10 16.21
N ALA A 233 -3.02 8.10 15.10
CA ALA A 233 -2.90 9.25 14.21
C ALA A 233 -4.24 9.70 13.61
N ALA A 234 -5.20 8.80 13.45
CA ALA A 234 -6.53 9.12 12.92
C ALA A 234 -7.34 10.06 13.83
N GLY A 235 -6.98 10.16 15.12
CA GLY A 235 -7.58 11.10 16.06
C GLY A 235 -6.85 12.44 16.15
N LEU A 236 -5.77 12.65 15.41
CA LEU A 236 -4.96 13.85 15.46
C LEU A 236 -5.28 14.78 14.29
N THR A 237 -5.84 15.96 14.58
CA THR A 237 -6.06 17.02 13.59
C THR A 237 -4.96 18.07 13.71
N LEU A 238 -4.23 18.30 12.61
CA LEU A 238 -3.19 19.33 12.52
C LEU A 238 -3.80 20.64 12.03
N SER A 239 -3.38 21.75 12.62
CA SER A 239 -3.79 23.09 12.17
C SER A 239 -3.10 23.47 10.85
N ALA A 240 -3.63 24.47 10.16
CA ALA A 240 -2.99 25.01 8.96
C ALA A 240 -1.57 25.53 9.23
N GLU A 241 -1.35 26.14 10.41
CA GLU A 241 -0.03 26.62 10.84
C GLU A 241 0.94 25.45 11.06
N GLU A 242 0.50 24.39 11.75
CA GLU A 242 1.31 23.21 11.98
C GLU A 242 1.69 22.53 10.66
N LEU A 243 0.72 22.34 9.77
CA LEU A 243 0.97 21.77 8.44
C LEU A 243 1.97 22.61 7.65
N ALA A 244 1.87 23.94 7.70
CA ALA A 244 2.81 24.83 7.02
C ALA A 244 4.24 24.69 7.54
N GLY A 245 4.41 24.38 8.84
CA GLY A 245 5.69 24.13 9.50
C GLY A 245 6.29 22.73 9.28
N LEU A 246 5.51 21.77 8.77
CA LEU A 246 5.96 20.39 8.52
C LEU A 246 6.53 20.22 7.11
N ARG A 247 7.71 20.81 6.87
CA ARG A 247 8.48 20.64 5.62
C ARG A 247 9.78 19.87 5.91
N VAL A 248 10.17 18.95 5.02
CA VAL A 248 11.42 18.18 5.10
C VAL A 248 12.43 18.69 4.10
#